data_AF-A0A9D2NZM1-F1
#
_entry.id   AF-A0A9D2NZM1-F1
#
_cell.length_a   1.000
_cell.length_b   1.000
_cell.length_c   1.000
_cell.angle_alpha   90.00
_cell.angle_beta   90.00
_cell.angle_gamma   90.00
#
_symmetry.space_group_name_H-M   'P 1'
#
loop_
_entity.id
_entity.type
_entity.pdbx_description
1 polymer ?
#
loop_
_entity_poly.entity_id
_entity_poly.type
_entity_poly.pdbx_seq_one_letter_code
_entity_poly.pdbx_strand_id
1 'polypeptide(L)'
;MASNYTTNYGLCQWEPGDSFVRSEFNQDNAKIDAALKDLEDTKAEQAALSSLSATVSGKASQSSVNSLSTAVNQKCRMKAGTYTGSGSATGDSQTISMGFPVKAALVETTDGQRPYSSSRGITGGLILEGAPLGRNADYPLGKISGSSLVVYKQPESQGSLNSTNTTYYYVAFG
;
A
#
# COMPACT_ATOMS: atom_id res chain seq x y z
N MET A 1 -2.65 69.79 22.61
CA MET A 1 -2.25 68.55 21.91
C MET A 1 -3.15 67.43 22.41
N ALA A 2 -3.20 66.25 21.76
CA ALA A 2 -3.96 65.13 22.31
C ALA A 2 -3.31 64.65 23.62
N SER A 3 -4.12 64.40 24.64
CA SER A 3 -3.65 63.93 25.95
C SER A 3 -3.64 62.40 26.08
N ASN A 4 -4.28 61.70 25.15
CA ASN A 4 -4.42 60.25 25.16
C ASN A 4 -4.24 59.65 23.74
N TYR A 5 -4.05 58.33 23.63
CA TYR A 5 -3.80 57.63 22.37
C TYR A 5 -4.45 56.24 22.33
N THR A 6 -4.75 55.73 21.14
CA THR A 6 -5.23 54.35 20.96
C THR A 6 -4.13 53.31 21.23
N THR A 7 -4.54 52.09 21.56
CA THR A 7 -3.64 51.06 22.10
C THR A 7 -2.69 50.45 21.08
N ASN A 8 -3.14 50.19 19.84
CA ASN A 8 -2.36 49.39 18.89
C ASN A 8 -1.36 50.23 18.09
N TYR A 9 -1.78 51.40 17.59
CA TYR A 9 -0.99 52.26 16.71
C TYR A 9 -0.87 53.71 17.20
N GLY A 10 -1.36 54.03 18.40
CA GLY A 10 -1.11 55.31 19.04
C GLY A 10 -1.76 56.50 18.34
N LEU A 11 -2.99 56.36 17.85
CA LEU A 11 -3.75 57.43 17.22
C LEU A 11 -4.29 58.41 18.27
N CYS A 12 -4.19 59.70 17.99
CA CYS A 12 -4.57 60.78 18.92
C CYS A 12 -6.00 60.66 19.46
N GLN A 13 -6.16 60.86 20.77
CA GLN A 13 -7.44 60.94 21.47
C GLN A 13 -7.48 62.24 22.27
N TRP A 14 -8.49 63.08 22.01
CA TRP A 14 -8.67 64.37 22.67
C TRP A 14 -9.75 64.27 23.75
N GLU A 15 -9.34 64.41 25.00
CA GLU A 15 -10.20 64.32 26.18
C GLU A 15 -10.94 65.65 26.43
N PRO A 16 -11.99 65.66 27.27
CA PRO A 16 -12.73 66.88 27.61
C PRO A 16 -11.88 68.01 28.22
N GLY A 17 -10.71 67.67 28.78
CA GLY A 17 -9.74 68.64 29.32
C GLY A 17 -8.78 69.24 28.27
N ASP A 18 -8.79 68.75 27.04
CA ASP A 18 -7.97 69.27 25.95
C ASP A 18 -8.60 70.54 25.35
N SER A 19 -7.77 71.40 24.75
CA SER A 19 -8.22 72.67 24.14
C SER A 19 -9.28 72.50 23.04
N PHE A 20 -9.40 71.30 22.47
CA PHE A 20 -10.39 70.96 21.46
C PHE A 20 -10.84 69.51 21.65
N VAL A 21 -12.14 69.31 21.87
CA VAL A 21 -12.75 67.97 21.90
C VAL A 21 -13.16 67.58 20.49
N ARG A 22 -12.70 66.43 20.00
CA ARG A 22 -12.98 65.92 18.64
C ARG A 22 -13.62 64.55 18.70
N SER A 23 -14.80 64.45 19.29
CA SER A 23 -15.46 63.17 19.61
C SER A 23 -15.69 62.24 18.41
N GLU A 24 -16.03 62.79 17.23
CA GLU A 24 -16.18 61.99 16.01
C GLU A 24 -14.82 61.44 15.54
N PHE A 25 -13.79 62.29 15.57
CA PHE A 25 -12.43 61.89 15.18
C PHE A 25 -11.80 60.88 16.17
N ASN A 26 -12.11 61.00 17.46
CA ASN A 26 -11.75 60.01 18.49
C ASN A 26 -12.34 58.63 18.17
N GLN A 27 -13.64 58.59 17.81
CA GLN A 27 -14.31 57.36 17.41
C GLN A 27 -13.72 56.76 16.13
N ASP A 28 -13.46 57.60 15.13
CA ASP A 28 -12.88 57.13 13.87
C ASP A 28 -11.45 56.63 14.07
N ASN A 29 -10.65 57.29 14.89
CA ASN A 29 -9.32 56.81 15.26
C ASN A 29 -9.40 55.47 16.00
N ALA A 30 -10.33 55.29 16.93
CA ALA A 30 -10.50 54.01 17.61
C ALA A 30 -10.91 52.89 16.63
N LYS A 31 -11.78 53.19 15.66
CA LYS A 31 -12.17 52.23 14.60
C LYS A 31 -11.01 51.89 13.66
N ILE A 32 -10.23 52.89 13.25
CA ILE A 32 -9.06 52.70 12.38
C ILE A 32 -7.99 51.87 13.10
N ASP A 33 -7.73 52.15 14.38
CA ASP A 33 -6.77 51.40 15.19
C ASP A 33 -7.16 49.92 15.31
N ALA A 34 -8.44 49.65 15.59
CA ALA A 34 -8.97 48.29 15.64
C ALA A 34 -8.90 47.59 14.26
N ALA A 35 -9.32 48.27 13.19
CA ALA A 35 -9.31 47.71 11.85
C ALA A 35 -7.89 47.39 11.34
N LEU A 36 -6.90 48.22 11.68
CA LEU A 36 -5.50 47.95 11.37
C LEU A 36 -4.98 46.74 12.12
N LYS A 37 -5.37 46.59 13.40
CA LYS A 37 -4.96 45.45 14.24
C LYS A 37 -5.54 44.14 13.71
N ASP A 38 -6.83 44.14 13.39
CA ASP A 38 -7.52 43.00 12.78
C ASP A 38 -6.87 42.59 11.45
N LEU A 39 -6.46 43.58 10.64
CA LEU A 39 -5.77 43.34 9.37
C LEU A 39 -4.37 42.74 9.58
N GLU A 40 -3.62 43.22 10.57
CA GLU A 40 -2.31 42.66 10.94
C GLU A 40 -2.42 41.20 11.37
N ASP A 41 -3.38 40.90 12.25
CA ASP A 41 -3.61 39.54 12.75
C ASP A 41 -4.05 38.59 11.62
N THR A 42 -4.96 39.05 10.75
CA THR A 42 -5.39 38.29 9.55
C THR A 42 -4.22 37.98 8.60
N LYS A 43 -3.32 38.96 8.39
CA LYS A 43 -2.14 38.75 7.53
C LYS A 43 -1.14 37.77 8.15
N ALA A 44 -0.95 37.81 9.47
CA ALA A 44 -0.10 36.87 10.17
C ALA A 44 -0.64 35.43 10.05
N GLU A 45 -1.95 35.24 10.18
CA GLU A 45 -2.61 33.94 9.95
C GLU A 45 -2.45 33.45 8.51
N GLN A 46 -2.62 34.35 7.52
CA GLN A 46 -2.46 33.99 6.12
C GLN A 46 -1.01 33.56 5.79
N ALA A 47 -0.01 34.20 6.38
CA ALA A 47 1.39 33.81 6.23
C ALA A 47 1.67 32.42 6.86
N ALA A 48 1.09 32.14 8.03
CA ALA A 48 1.18 30.83 8.67
C ALA A 48 0.51 29.73 7.82
N LEU A 49 -0.69 30.00 7.27
CA LEU A 49 -1.41 29.11 6.38
C LEU A 49 -0.63 28.81 5.10
N SER A 50 -0.03 29.82 4.47
CA SER A 50 0.81 29.66 3.29
C SER A 50 2.03 28.79 3.57
N SER A 51 2.71 29.02 4.70
CA SER A 51 3.87 28.24 5.13
C SER A 51 3.51 26.79 5.44
N LEU A 52 2.35 26.56 6.06
CA LEU A 52 1.84 25.21 6.33
C LEU A 52 1.46 24.51 5.02
N SER A 53 0.81 25.21 4.09
CA SER A 53 0.46 24.67 2.77
C SER A 53 1.71 24.24 2.00
N ALA A 54 2.75 25.08 1.94
CA ALA A 54 4.02 24.74 1.33
C ALA A 54 4.69 23.52 2.00
N THR A 55 4.63 23.43 3.33
CA THR A 55 5.17 22.29 4.09
C THR A 55 4.39 21.01 3.78
N VAL A 56 3.06 21.06 3.69
CA VAL A 56 2.22 19.92 3.34
C VAL A 56 2.46 19.48 1.89
N SER A 57 2.63 20.41 0.96
CA SER A 57 2.99 20.08 -0.43
C SER A 57 4.41 19.50 -0.56
N GLY A 58 5.33 19.87 0.34
CA GLY A 58 6.71 19.35 0.37
C GLY A 58 6.87 18.01 1.11
N LYS A 59 6.02 17.72 2.11
CA LYS A 59 6.07 16.46 2.85
C LYS A 59 5.44 15.33 2.02
N ALA A 60 6.26 14.33 1.68
CA ALA A 60 5.93 13.20 0.83
C ALA A 60 5.44 13.64 -0.56
N SER A 61 6.35 14.20 -1.37
CA SER A 61 6.11 14.38 -2.79
C SER A 61 5.53 13.07 -3.35
N GLN A 62 4.36 13.14 -3.98
CA GLN A 62 3.72 12.03 -4.68
C GLN A 62 4.73 11.20 -5.50
N SER A 63 5.79 11.84 -5.99
CA SER A 63 6.92 11.22 -6.68
C SER A 63 7.66 10.14 -5.85
N SER A 64 7.94 10.36 -4.56
CA SER A 64 8.58 9.34 -3.71
C SER A 64 7.66 8.15 -3.45
N VAL A 65 6.36 8.40 -3.26
CA VAL A 65 5.34 7.35 -3.12
C VAL A 65 5.19 6.56 -4.42
N ASN A 66 5.13 7.24 -5.55
CA ASN A 66 5.05 6.62 -6.87
C ASN A 66 6.30 5.80 -7.16
N SER A 67 7.50 6.34 -6.87
CA SER A 67 8.77 5.64 -7.07
C SER A 67 8.87 4.39 -6.20
N LEU A 68 8.45 4.47 -4.93
CA LEU A 68 8.42 3.31 -4.04
C LEU A 68 7.37 2.27 -4.49
N SER A 69 6.20 2.71 -4.92
CA SER A 69 5.15 1.84 -5.48
C SER A 69 5.65 1.11 -6.74
N THR A 70 6.28 1.83 -7.67
CA THR A 70 6.92 1.24 -8.86
C THR A 70 8.01 0.24 -8.48
N ALA A 71 8.88 0.58 -7.52
CA ALA A 71 9.95 -0.31 -7.07
C ALA A 71 9.40 -1.58 -6.39
N VAL A 72 8.34 -1.46 -5.59
CA VAL A 72 7.67 -2.61 -4.95
C VAL A 72 7.01 -3.50 -6.00
N ASN A 73 6.34 -2.93 -7.00
CA ASN A 73 5.68 -3.68 -8.07
C ASN A 73 6.67 -4.38 -9.02
N GLN A 74 7.92 -3.94 -9.07
CA GLN A 74 8.99 -4.61 -9.84
C GLN A 74 9.70 -5.73 -9.08
N LYS A 75 9.52 -5.84 -7.75
CA LYS A 75 10.15 -6.89 -6.96
C LYS A 75 9.35 -8.20 -7.10
N CYS A 76 9.99 -9.22 -7.64
CA CYS A 76 9.44 -10.58 -7.65
C CYS A 76 9.22 -11.05 -6.20
N ARG A 77 7.99 -11.49 -5.90
CA ARG A 77 7.66 -12.06 -4.59
C ARG A 77 7.94 -13.55 -4.67
N MET A 78 8.77 -14.07 -3.76
CA MET A 78 9.07 -15.49 -3.70
C MET A 78 8.70 -16.09 -2.35
N LYS A 79 8.13 -17.29 -2.38
CA LYS A 79 7.94 -18.13 -1.19
C LYS A 79 8.37 -19.53 -1.54
N ALA A 80 9.31 -20.05 -0.77
CA ALA A 80 9.73 -21.44 -0.84
C ALA A 80 9.38 -22.15 0.46
N GLY A 81 9.14 -23.44 0.38
CA GLY A 81 8.87 -24.25 1.55
C GLY A 81 8.59 -25.70 1.16
N THR A 82 8.06 -26.43 2.13
CA THR A 82 7.59 -27.79 1.95
C THR A 82 6.11 -27.91 2.28
N TYR A 83 5.49 -28.95 1.75
CA TYR A 83 4.22 -29.45 2.26
C TYR A 83 4.22 -30.97 2.24
N THR A 84 3.46 -31.55 3.15
CA THR A 84 3.15 -32.99 3.13
C THR A 84 1.83 -33.16 2.39
N GLY A 85 1.82 -34.06 1.40
CA GLY A 85 0.62 -34.41 0.66
C GLY A 85 -0.39 -35.13 1.55
N SER A 86 -1.67 -34.83 1.34
CA SER A 86 -2.81 -35.35 2.11
C SER A 86 -3.73 -36.26 1.28
N GLY A 87 -3.53 -36.35 -0.03
CA GLY A 87 -4.38 -37.10 -0.94
C GLY A 87 -4.25 -38.61 -0.76
N SER A 88 -5.37 -39.24 -0.43
CA SER A 88 -5.49 -40.68 -0.27
C SER A 88 -6.12 -41.32 -1.51
N ALA A 89 -7.06 -40.65 -2.16
CA ALA A 89 -7.76 -41.07 -3.37
C ALA A 89 -7.44 -40.19 -4.59
N THR A 90 -7.71 -40.72 -5.78
CA THR A 90 -7.66 -39.96 -7.04
C THR A 90 -8.68 -38.83 -7.00
N GLY A 91 -8.26 -37.63 -7.39
CA GLY A 91 -9.06 -36.41 -7.37
C GLY A 91 -8.90 -35.58 -6.10
N ASP A 92 -8.28 -36.13 -5.03
CA ASP A 92 -8.03 -35.39 -3.80
C ASP A 92 -7.13 -34.19 -4.08
N SER A 93 -7.48 -33.04 -3.51
CA SER A 93 -6.76 -31.79 -3.70
C SER A 93 -6.32 -31.18 -2.39
N GLN A 94 -5.21 -30.44 -2.44
CA GLN A 94 -4.68 -29.68 -1.32
C GLN A 94 -4.34 -28.27 -1.80
N THR A 95 -4.74 -27.28 -1.00
CA THR A 95 -4.48 -25.87 -1.30
C THR A 95 -3.39 -25.35 -0.37
N ILE A 96 -2.37 -24.72 -0.95
CA ILE A 96 -1.22 -24.17 -0.24
C ILE A 96 -1.25 -22.65 -0.46
N SER A 97 -1.41 -21.89 0.62
CA SER A 97 -1.49 -20.44 0.57
C SER A 97 -0.11 -19.79 0.48
N MET A 98 0.08 -18.93 -0.52
CA MET A 98 1.34 -18.18 -0.71
C MET A 98 1.33 -16.82 -0.01
N GLY A 99 0.15 -16.25 0.23
CA GLY A 99 -0.01 -14.90 0.80
C GLY A 99 0.20 -13.78 -0.22
N PHE A 100 0.30 -14.13 -1.51
CA PHE A 100 0.41 -13.20 -2.63
C PHE A 100 -0.03 -13.83 -3.94
N PRO A 101 -0.50 -13.03 -4.93
CA PRO A 101 -0.87 -13.54 -6.25
C PRO A 101 0.31 -14.25 -6.90
N VAL A 102 0.12 -15.52 -7.30
CA VAL A 102 1.18 -16.35 -7.87
C VAL A 102 1.12 -16.27 -9.39
N LYS A 103 2.27 -16.15 -10.05
CA LYS A 103 2.44 -16.22 -11.51
C LYS A 103 3.07 -17.51 -11.97
N ALA A 104 3.98 -18.07 -11.16
CA ALA A 104 4.62 -19.35 -11.42
C ALA A 104 4.88 -20.11 -10.12
N ALA A 105 4.84 -21.43 -10.17
CA ALA A 105 5.26 -22.28 -9.07
C ALA A 105 6.01 -23.50 -9.61
N LEU A 106 7.14 -23.84 -8.98
CA LEU A 106 7.83 -25.09 -9.21
C LEU A 106 7.56 -26.00 -8.02
N VAL A 107 7.14 -27.22 -8.28
CA VAL A 107 6.94 -28.25 -7.26
C VAL A 107 7.79 -29.46 -7.61
N GLU A 108 8.49 -30.02 -6.63
CA GLU A 108 9.33 -31.21 -6.80
C GLU A 108 9.17 -32.15 -5.60
N THR A 109 9.34 -33.45 -5.84
CA THR A 109 9.51 -34.45 -4.77
C THR A 109 10.91 -34.39 -4.18
N THR A 110 11.12 -35.07 -3.05
CA THR A 110 12.42 -35.08 -2.36
C THR A 110 13.56 -35.73 -3.15
N ASP A 111 13.23 -36.63 -4.07
CA ASP A 111 14.17 -37.29 -4.97
C ASP A 111 14.43 -36.50 -6.26
N GLY A 112 13.70 -35.40 -6.50
CA GLY A 112 13.79 -34.56 -7.70
C GLY A 112 13.53 -35.32 -9.01
N GLN A 113 12.88 -36.48 -8.94
CA GLN A 113 12.63 -37.30 -10.12
C GLN A 113 11.57 -36.65 -10.99
N ARG A 114 11.89 -36.47 -12.27
CA ARG A 114 10.92 -36.16 -13.32
C ARG A 114 10.72 -37.39 -14.19
N PRO A 115 9.52 -37.61 -14.76
CA PRO A 115 9.25 -38.82 -15.52
C PRO A 115 10.20 -38.96 -16.71
N TYR A 116 10.90 -40.10 -16.80
CA TYR A 116 11.82 -40.45 -17.89
C TYR A 116 11.12 -41.15 -19.07
N SER A 117 9.85 -41.57 -18.89
CA SER A 117 9.07 -42.27 -19.91
C SER A 117 7.59 -41.92 -19.84
N SER A 118 6.86 -42.22 -20.91
CA SER A 118 5.40 -42.09 -20.98
C SER A 118 4.64 -43.09 -20.07
N SER A 119 5.32 -44.03 -19.42
CA SER A 119 4.70 -44.99 -18.49
C SER A 119 4.74 -44.55 -17.03
N ARG A 120 5.53 -43.53 -16.66
CA ARG A 120 5.60 -42.99 -15.30
C ARG A 120 4.85 -41.67 -15.18
N GLY A 121 4.12 -41.53 -14.08
CA GLY A 121 3.40 -40.31 -13.74
C GLY A 121 4.34 -39.12 -13.43
N ILE A 122 3.81 -37.91 -13.59
CA ILE A 122 4.50 -36.66 -13.26
C ILE A 122 4.58 -36.50 -11.74
N THR A 123 5.78 -36.33 -11.21
CA THR A 123 6.07 -36.17 -9.77
C THR A 123 6.60 -34.78 -9.42
N GLY A 124 6.79 -33.92 -10.40
CA GLY A 124 7.27 -32.55 -10.24
C GLY A 124 7.20 -31.78 -11.54
N GLY A 125 7.21 -30.46 -11.46
CA GLY A 125 7.18 -29.60 -12.64
C GLY A 125 6.82 -28.14 -12.36
N LEU A 126 6.95 -27.35 -13.43
CA LEU A 126 6.57 -25.94 -13.47
C LEU A 126 5.07 -25.80 -13.71
N ILE A 127 4.43 -24.95 -12.93
CA ILE A 127 3.02 -24.57 -12.99
C ILE A 127 2.99 -23.06 -13.25
N LEU A 128 2.22 -22.62 -14.25
CA LEU A 128 2.06 -21.21 -14.57
C LEU A 128 0.61 -20.78 -14.37
N GLU A 129 0.40 -19.50 -14.11
CA GLU A 129 -0.94 -18.93 -14.10
C GLU A 129 -1.61 -19.14 -15.47
N GLY A 130 -2.79 -19.77 -15.49
CA GLY A 130 -3.50 -20.13 -16.72
C GLY A 130 -2.97 -21.36 -17.47
N ALA A 131 -1.82 -21.91 -17.09
CA ALA A 131 -1.26 -23.13 -17.66
C ALA A 131 -0.95 -24.15 -16.54
N PRO A 132 -1.96 -24.95 -16.13
CA PRO A 132 -1.79 -25.94 -15.07
C PRO A 132 -0.83 -27.05 -15.51
N LEU A 133 -0.13 -27.63 -14.54
CA LEU A 133 0.65 -28.83 -14.75
C LEU A 133 -0.28 -30.04 -14.70
N GLY A 134 -0.20 -30.89 -15.71
CA GLY A 134 -0.96 -32.13 -15.82
C GLY A 134 -0.74 -32.76 -17.18
N ARG A 135 -1.01 -34.05 -17.32
CA ARG A 135 -0.92 -34.75 -18.60
C ARG A 135 -2.09 -34.44 -19.53
N ASN A 136 -3.25 -34.14 -18.94
CA ASN A 136 -4.45 -33.70 -19.63
C ASN A 136 -5.03 -32.49 -18.87
N ALA A 137 -5.62 -31.55 -19.61
CA ALA A 137 -6.27 -30.35 -19.08
C ALA A 137 -7.42 -30.69 -18.11
N ASP A 138 -8.10 -31.81 -18.32
CA ASP A 138 -9.21 -32.26 -17.47
C ASP A 138 -8.77 -32.75 -16.08
N TYR A 139 -7.49 -33.13 -15.94
CA TYR A 139 -6.91 -33.72 -14.73
C TYR A 139 -5.60 -33.02 -14.35
N PRO A 140 -5.66 -31.77 -13.88
CA PRO A 140 -4.47 -31.07 -13.43
C PRO A 140 -3.88 -31.78 -12.20
N LEU A 141 -2.56 -31.77 -12.11
CA LEU A 141 -1.75 -32.14 -10.95
C LEU A 141 -1.41 -30.93 -10.10
N GLY A 142 -1.30 -29.75 -10.73
CA GLY A 142 -1.02 -28.49 -10.06
C GLY A 142 -1.60 -27.33 -10.84
N LYS A 143 -2.27 -26.41 -10.17
CA LYS A 143 -2.76 -25.16 -10.77
C LYS A 143 -2.59 -23.99 -9.82
N ILE A 144 -2.41 -22.81 -10.38
CA ILE A 144 -2.43 -21.56 -9.64
C ILE A 144 -3.87 -21.04 -9.58
N SER A 145 -4.28 -20.60 -8.39
CA SER A 145 -5.60 -20.00 -8.13
C SER A 145 -5.41 -18.75 -7.28
N GLY A 146 -5.18 -17.62 -7.95
CA GLY A 146 -4.90 -16.34 -7.30
C GLY A 146 -3.66 -16.43 -6.41
N SER A 147 -3.87 -16.35 -5.09
CA SER A 147 -2.77 -16.35 -4.10
C SER A 147 -2.41 -17.74 -3.56
N SER A 148 -2.88 -18.80 -4.22
CA SER A 148 -2.72 -20.17 -3.77
C SER A 148 -2.26 -21.09 -4.88
N LEU A 149 -1.50 -22.11 -4.49
CA LEU A 149 -1.19 -23.27 -5.31
C LEU A 149 -2.13 -24.41 -4.92
N VAL A 150 -2.83 -25.00 -5.89
CA VAL A 150 -3.69 -26.16 -5.67
C VAL A 150 -3.03 -27.36 -6.33
N VAL A 151 -2.74 -28.40 -5.54
CA VAL A 151 -2.11 -29.63 -5.99
C VAL A 151 -3.08 -30.80 -5.85
N TYR A 152 -2.96 -31.78 -6.75
CA TYR A 152 -3.88 -32.89 -6.86
C TYR A 152 -3.16 -34.23 -6.80
N LYS A 153 -3.90 -35.23 -6.32
CA LYS A 153 -3.57 -36.64 -6.47
C LYS A 153 -4.30 -37.19 -7.68
N GLN A 154 -3.56 -37.82 -8.59
CA GLN A 154 -4.11 -38.54 -9.73
C GLN A 154 -3.66 -40.00 -9.66
N PRO A 155 -4.16 -40.88 -10.56
CA PRO A 155 -3.67 -42.26 -10.64
C PRO A 155 -2.18 -42.29 -10.93
N GLU A 156 -1.52 -43.38 -10.55
CA GLU A 156 -0.06 -43.55 -10.66
C GLU A 156 0.48 -43.32 -12.09
N SER A 157 -0.31 -43.67 -13.11
CA SER A 157 0.03 -43.46 -14.52
C SER A 157 0.04 -41.98 -14.96
N GLN A 158 -0.64 -41.11 -14.21
CA GLN A 158 -0.70 -39.66 -14.44
C GLN A 158 0.29 -38.93 -13.55
N GLY A 159 0.50 -39.43 -12.33
CA GLY A 159 1.37 -38.84 -11.32
C GLY A 159 0.61 -38.20 -10.18
N SER A 160 1.31 -37.57 -9.26
CA SER A 160 0.68 -36.96 -8.09
C SER A 160 1.60 -35.91 -7.48
N LEU A 161 1.03 -34.75 -7.17
CA LEU A 161 1.67 -33.72 -6.33
C LEU A 161 1.04 -33.64 -4.94
N ASN A 162 0.14 -34.57 -4.61
CA ASN A 162 -0.58 -34.60 -3.34
C ASN A 162 -0.67 -36.02 -2.77
N SER A 163 0.33 -36.87 -3.02
CA SER A 163 0.32 -38.22 -2.42
C SER A 163 0.43 -38.16 -0.91
N THR A 164 -0.43 -38.91 -0.22
CA THR A 164 -0.42 -39.02 1.25
C THR A 164 0.97 -39.32 1.78
N ASN A 165 1.33 -38.65 2.88
CA ASN A 165 2.62 -38.79 3.57
C ASN A 165 3.86 -38.56 2.70
N THR A 166 3.71 -37.95 1.51
CA THR A 166 4.83 -37.60 0.64
C THR A 166 5.19 -36.15 0.85
N THR A 167 6.47 -35.85 1.04
CA THR A 167 6.95 -34.47 1.18
C THR A 167 7.30 -33.90 -0.19
N TYR A 168 6.82 -32.69 -0.46
CA TYR A 168 7.11 -31.94 -1.66
C TYR A 168 7.78 -30.62 -1.30
N TYR A 169 8.75 -30.21 -2.12
CA TYR A 169 9.34 -28.89 -2.11
C TYR A 169 8.60 -28.00 -3.11
N TYR A 170 8.39 -26.74 -2.76
CA TYR A 170 7.88 -25.77 -3.72
C TYR A 170 8.64 -24.46 -3.64
N VAL A 171 8.68 -23.76 -4.77
CA VAL A 171 8.97 -22.33 -4.85
C VAL A 171 7.91 -21.67 -5.70
N ALA A 172 7.26 -20.63 -5.17
CA ALA A 172 6.25 -19.86 -5.84
C ALA A 172 6.75 -18.43 -6.08
N PHE A 173 6.45 -17.90 -7.25
CA PHE A 173 6.83 -16.58 -7.75
C PHE A 173 5.56 -15.79 -8.04
N GLY A 174 5.51 -14.54 -7.59
CA GLY A 174 4.42 -13.59 -7.81
C GLY A 174 4.92 -12.29 -8.40
#